data_AF-A0A4Q3ESA0-F1
#
_entry.id   AF-A0A4Q3ESA0-F1
#
_cell.length_a   1.000
_cell.length_b   1.000
_cell.length_c   1.000
_cell.angle_alpha   90.00
_cell.angle_beta   90.00
_cell.angle_gamma   90.00
#
_symmetry.space_group_name_H-M   'P 1'
#
loop_
_entity.id
_entity.type
_entity.pdbx_description
1 polymer ?
#
loop_
_entity_poly.entity_id
_entity_poly.type
_entity_poly.pdbx_seq_one_letter_code
_entity_poly.pdbx_strand_id
1 'polypeptide(L)'
;MPQTSNQKALIIGAGIAGIATAIRLAVKGFAVEVFEANSYPGGKLAEIIQDDFRFDAGPSLFTMPQYVDELFTLAGEKPDASFTYKKLDLVCRYFYADGTSLDAFNDEKVFAAEISRKTTDQPETIKSYLKNSSRIYQITNHVFLEKSLHRLQTYLNWQTVKSIFRFPQIDAFRSIHRANNAFFTDQKMVQYADRFATYNGSNPYKAPATLNVIPHLEQHFGAYFPDGGVYQITKSLVALAERLGVKFHYNSPVEKIVLEGEKVKGVEVKGERSGDMKNRFLPADVVISNSDVYFTYKKLLADHPKLLPKRILKQERSSSALIFYWGIKKTFPQLD
;
A
#
# COMPACT_ATOMS: atom_id res chain seq x y z
N MET A 1 -17.27 -20.13 -20.75
CA MET A 1 -16.53 -20.73 -19.62
C MET A 1 -15.05 -20.47 -19.85
N PRO A 2 -14.30 -19.91 -18.89
CA PRO A 2 -12.87 -19.71 -19.07
C PRO A 2 -12.20 -21.07 -19.26
N GLN A 3 -11.32 -21.20 -20.25
CA GLN A 3 -10.47 -22.39 -20.40
C GLN A 3 -9.70 -22.58 -19.10
N THR A 4 -9.95 -23.66 -18.37
CA THR A 4 -9.20 -24.03 -17.16
C THR A 4 -7.75 -24.30 -17.57
N SER A 5 -6.87 -23.33 -17.31
CA SER A 5 -5.44 -23.56 -17.42
C SER A 5 -5.09 -24.55 -16.31
N ASN A 6 -4.47 -25.68 -16.62
CA ASN A 6 -4.14 -26.69 -15.61
C ASN A 6 -2.93 -26.29 -14.74
N GLN A 7 -2.62 -24.99 -14.66
CA GLN A 7 -1.43 -24.46 -14.01
C GLN A 7 -1.71 -24.16 -12.53
N LYS A 8 -0.80 -24.59 -11.66
CA LYS A 8 -0.88 -24.38 -10.22
C LYS A 8 0.02 -23.22 -9.79
N ALA A 9 -0.57 -22.26 -9.07
CA ALA A 9 0.15 -21.15 -8.47
C ALA A 9 0.12 -21.23 -6.95
N LEU A 10 1.28 -21.09 -6.32
CA LEU A 10 1.39 -21.01 -4.86
C LEU A 10 1.81 -19.61 -4.44
N ILE A 11 1.09 -19.02 -3.50
CA ILE A 11 1.36 -17.68 -2.96
C ILE A 11 1.80 -17.81 -1.51
N ILE A 12 2.93 -17.19 -1.18
CA ILE A 12 3.51 -17.18 0.16
C ILE A 12 3.13 -15.86 0.84
N GLY A 13 2.19 -15.91 1.78
CA GLY A 13 1.70 -14.79 2.58
C GLY A 13 0.37 -14.22 2.06
N ALA A 14 -0.63 -14.20 2.93
CA ALA A 14 -1.96 -13.63 2.72
C ALA A 14 -2.04 -12.13 3.07
N GLY A 15 -0.96 -11.38 2.90
CA GLY A 15 -1.03 -9.91 2.87
C GLY A 15 -1.81 -9.39 1.66
N ILE A 16 -2.20 -8.12 1.65
CA ILE A 16 -3.07 -7.52 0.63
C ILE A 16 -2.64 -7.80 -0.83
N ALA A 17 -1.35 -7.70 -1.14
CA ALA A 17 -0.84 -7.96 -2.49
C ALA A 17 -0.89 -9.45 -2.87
N GLY A 18 -0.75 -10.36 -1.90
CA GLY A 18 -0.92 -11.80 -2.07
C GLY A 18 -2.38 -12.16 -2.36
N ILE A 19 -3.33 -11.58 -1.62
CA ILE A 19 -4.78 -11.75 -1.85
C ILE A 19 -5.16 -11.21 -3.23
N ALA A 20 -4.73 -9.99 -3.57
CA ALA A 20 -4.99 -9.39 -4.88
C ALA A 20 -4.39 -10.21 -6.03
N THR A 21 -3.20 -10.77 -5.85
CA THR A 21 -2.56 -11.66 -6.84
C THR A 21 -3.31 -12.97 -6.98
N ALA A 22 -3.78 -13.56 -5.87
CA ALA A 22 -4.61 -14.77 -5.89
C ALA A 22 -5.87 -14.57 -6.72
N ILE A 23 -6.61 -13.48 -6.51
CA ILE A 23 -7.80 -13.13 -7.28
C ILE A 23 -7.45 -13.04 -8.78
N ARG A 24 -6.42 -12.28 -9.14
CA ARG A 24 -6.02 -12.09 -10.54
C ARG A 24 -5.59 -13.40 -11.22
N LEU A 25 -4.92 -14.30 -10.50
CA LEU A 25 -4.52 -15.61 -11.02
C LEU A 25 -5.70 -16.57 -11.14
N ALA A 26 -6.62 -16.57 -10.17
CA ALA A 26 -7.84 -17.38 -10.23
C ALA A 26 -8.75 -16.95 -11.41
N VAL A 27 -8.92 -15.64 -11.64
CA VAL A 27 -9.61 -15.11 -12.83
C VAL A 27 -8.94 -15.55 -14.14
N LYS A 28 -7.62 -15.70 -14.15
CA LYS A 28 -6.86 -16.24 -15.29
C LYS A 28 -6.94 -17.78 -15.42
N GLY A 29 -7.67 -18.45 -14.53
CA GLY A 29 -7.88 -19.89 -14.56
C GLY A 29 -6.75 -20.71 -13.93
N PHE A 30 -5.92 -20.14 -13.06
CA PHE A 30 -4.96 -20.91 -12.26
C PHE A 30 -5.64 -21.60 -11.07
N ALA A 31 -5.16 -22.79 -10.69
CA ALA A 31 -5.43 -23.35 -9.38
C ALA A 31 -4.53 -22.67 -8.34
N VAL A 32 -5.11 -21.87 -7.45
CA VAL A 32 -4.34 -21.03 -6.51
C VAL A 32 -4.49 -21.53 -5.06
N GLU A 33 -3.36 -21.70 -4.39
CA GLU A 33 -3.29 -21.92 -2.94
C GLU A 33 -2.40 -20.85 -2.29
N VAL A 34 -2.87 -20.26 -1.19
CA VAL A 34 -2.18 -19.22 -0.42
C VAL A 34 -1.77 -19.79 0.92
N PHE A 35 -0.49 -19.70 1.27
CA PHE A 35 0.06 -20.17 2.54
C PHE A 35 0.40 -18.99 3.44
N GLU A 36 -0.25 -18.92 4.60
CA GLU A 36 -0.11 -17.85 5.58
C GLU A 36 0.40 -18.42 6.90
N ALA A 37 1.42 -17.75 7.47
CA ALA A 37 2.03 -18.18 8.73
C ALA A 37 1.15 -17.87 9.94
N ASN A 38 0.36 -16.80 9.87
CA ASN A 38 -0.59 -16.41 10.91
C ASN A 38 -1.88 -17.25 10.83
N SER A 39 -2.68 -17.17 11.89
CA SER A 39 -4.03 -17.73 11.93
C SER A 39 -5.08 -16.88 11.19
N TYR A 40 -4.66 -15.74 10.61
CA TYR A 40 -5.54 -14.75 9.99
C TYR A 40 -4.92 -14.14 8.71
N PRO A 41 -5.74 -13.66 7.76
CA PRO A 41 -5.28 -12.98 6.54
C PRO A 41 -5.07 -11.46 6.74
N GLY A 42 -4.51 -10.81 5.72
CA GLY A 42 -4.38 -9.35 5.62
C GLY A 42 -2.97 -8.83 5.94
N GLY A 43 -2.19 -9.60 6.70
CA GLY A 43 -0.83 -9.25 7.08
C GLY A 43 -0.81 -7.97 7.92
N LYS A 44 -0.42 -6.84 7.30
CA LYS A 44 -0.44 -5.54 7.97
C LYS A 44 -1.85 -4.93 8.07
N LEU A 45 -2.78 -5.26 7.16
CA LEU A 45 -4.19 -4.88 7.29
C LEU A 45 -4.84 -5.92 8.20
N ALA A 46 -4.79 -5.68 9.51
CA ALA A 46 -5.27 -6.64 10.51
C ALA A 46 -6.21 -5.94 11.49
N GLU A 47 -6.81 -6.73 12.38
CA GLU A 47 -7.73 -6.28 13.41
C GLU A 47 -7.25 -6.79 14.77
N ILE A 48 -7.38 -5.96 15.79
CA ILE A 48 -7.20 -6.33 17.19
C ILE A 48 -8.54 -6.10 17.88
N ILE A 49 -9.08 -7.15 18.49
CA ILE A 49 -10.26 -7.07 19.34
C ILE A 49 -9.78 -7.29 20.77
N GLN A 50 -10.03 -6.32 21.65
CA GLN A 50 -9.69 -6.40 23.05
C GLN A 50 -10.81 -5.79 23.88
N ASP A 51 -11.37 -6.59 24.80
CA ASP A 51 -12.55 -6.24 25.58
C ASP A 51 -13.70 -5.79 24.64
N ASP A 52 -14.29 -4.63 24.90
CA ASP A 52 -15.36 -4.04 24.07
C ASP A 52 -14.83 -3.16 22.93
N PHE A 53 -13.50 -3.12 22.72
CA PHE A 53 -12.87 -2.26 21.72
C PHE A 53 -12.33 -3.06 20.54
N ARG A 54 -12.49 -2.46 19.35
CA ARG A 54 -11.93 -2.94 18.11
C ARG A 54 -10.95 -1.91 17.57
N PHE A 55 -9.77 -2.36 17.17
CA PHE A 55 -8.74 -1.53 16.55
C PHE A 55 -8.38 -2.10 15.19
N ASP A 56 -8.44 -1.27 14.16
CA ASP A 56 -7.74 -1.57 12.92
C ASP A 56 -6.23 -1.42 13.17
N ALA A 57 -5.47 -2.47 12.85
CA ALA A 57 -4.02 -2.51 13.01
C ALA A 57 -3.36 -2.22 11.66
N GLY A 58 -2.29 -1.42 11.69
CA GLY A 58 -1.46 -1.11 10.52
C GLY A 58 -1.96 0.11 9.74
N PRO A 59 -2.38 -0.02 8.47
CA PRO A 59 -2.92 1.11 7.71
C PRO A 59 -4.18 1.69 8.37
N SER A 60 -4.36 3.01 8.27
CA SER A 60 -5.55 3.71 8.79
C SER A 60 -6.18 4.66 7.78
N LEU A 61 -5.42 5.06 6.75
CA LEU A 61 -5.87 5.92 5.67
C LEU A 61 -6.19 5.07 4.43
N PHE A 62 -7.39 5.25 3.88
CA PHE A 62 -7.80 4.62 2.63
C PHE A 62 -7.99 5.69 1.56
N THR A 63 -7.18 5.62 0.50
CA THR A 63 -7.27 6.45 -0.71
C THR A 63 -7.30 5.54 -1.93
N MET A 64 -7.70 6.09 -3.07
CA MET A 64 -7.73 5.38 -4.35
C MET A 64 -8.51 4.04 -4.31
N PRO A 65 -9.80 4.05 -3.89
CA PRO A 65 -10.58 2.83 -3.73
C PRO A 65 -10.76 2.04 -5.03
N GLN A 66 -10.60 2.69 -6.18
CA GLN A 66 -10.69 2.06 -7.49
C GLN A 66 -9.77 0.84 -7.66
N TYR A 67 -8.65 0.74 -6.92
CA TYR A 67 -7.77 -0.43 -6.99
C TYR A 67 -8.31 -1.64 -6.23
N VAL A 68 -9.14 -1.43 -5.22
CA VAL A 68 -9.91 -2.49 -4.56
C VAL A 68 -11.08 -2.89 -5.46
N ASP A 69 -11.81 -1.89 -5.98
CA ASP A 69 -12.96 -2.09 -6.87
C ASP A 69 -12.60 -2.84 -8.17
N GLU A 70 -11.40 -2.60 -8.71
CA GLU A 70 -10.88 -3.30 -9.88
C GLU A 70 -10.87 -4.82 -9.67
N LEU A 71 -10.56 -5.30 -8.46
CA LEU A 71 -10.50 -6.75 -8.18
C LEU A 71 -11.88 -7.41 -8.25
N PHE A 72 -12.92 -6.76 -7.72
CA PHE A 72 -14.30 -7.21 -7.86
C PHE A 72 -14.75 -7.19 -9.31
N THR A 73 -14.46 -6.08 -10.01
CA THR A 73 -14.81 -5.91 -11.42
C THR A 73 -14.16 -6.99 -12.30
N LEU A 74 -12.89 -7.32 -12.05
CA LEU A 74 -12.17 -8.40 -12.75
C LEU A 74 -12.78 -9.78 -12.51
N ALA A 75 -13.34 -10.01 -11.33
CA ALA A 75 -14.06 -11.24 -10.99
C ALA A 75 -15.50 -11.28 -11.56
N GLY A 76 -15.94 -10.22 -12.25
CA GLY A 76 -17.30 -10.08 -12.75
C GLY A 76 -18.32 -9.69 -11.70
N GLU A 77 -17.88 -9.20 -10.53
CA GLU A 77 -18.74 -8.71 -9.45
C GLU A 77 -18.83 -7.18 -9.45
N LYS A 78 -19.94 -6.65 -8.93
CA LYS A 78 -20.08 -5.21 -8.68
C LYS A 78 -19.44 -4.88 -7.32
N PRO A 79 -18.47 -3.95 -7.25
CA PRO A 79 -17.78 -3.60 -6.01
C PRO A 79 -18.74 -3.21 -4.88
N ASP A 80 -19.68 -2.31 -5.18
CA ASP A 80 -20.62 -1.73 -4.21
C ASP A 80 -21.56 -2.77 -3.54
N ALA A 81 -21.67 -3.98 -4.09
CA ALA A 81 -22.44 -5.06 -3.48
C ALA A 81 -21.68 -5.80 -2.37
N SER A 82 -20.34 -5.74 -2.40
CA SER A 82 -19.46 -6.55 -1.55
C SER A 82 -18.56 -5.72 -0.63
N PHE A 83 -18.30 -4.45 -0.98
CA PHE A 83 -17.44 -3.55 -0.22
C PHE A 83 -17.91 -2.10 -0.39
N THR A 84 -18.35 -1.48 0.71
CA THR A 84 -18.87 -0.11 0.72
C THR A 84 -17.95 0.81 1.54
N TYR A 85 -17.88 2.06 1.11
CA TYR A 85 -17.06 3.08 1.75
C TYR A 85 -17.63 4.48 1.48
N LYS A 86 -17.37 5.42 2.39
CA LYS A 86 -17.77 6.83 2.25
C LYS A 86 -16.56 7.72 2.03
N LYS A 87 -16.68 8.71 1.15
CA LYS A 87 -15.68 9.78 1.03
C LYS A 87 -15.76 10.70 2.25
N LEU A 88 -14.62 11.11 2.78
CA LEU A 88 -14.54 12.02 3.92
C LEU A 88 -14.50 13.48 3.46
N ASP A 89 -15.35 14.32 4.05
CA ASP A 89 -15.32 15.77 3.83
C ASP A 89 -14.11 16.41 4.54
N LEU A 90 -13.84 15.98 5.78
CA LEU A 90 -12.66 16.32 6.55
C LEU A 90 -11.70 15.13 6.54
N VAL A 91 -10.54 15.29 5.92
CA VAL A 91 -9.56 14.20 5.81
C VAL A 91 -8.80 13.99 7.11
N CYS A 92 -8.35 15.09 7.72
CA CYS A 92 -7.60 15.05 8.97
C CYS A 92 -7.62 16.42 9.65
N ARG A 93 -7.62 16.42 10.99
CA ARG A 93 -7.42 17.62 11.81
C ARG A 93 -6.04 17.59 12.45
N TYR A 94 -5.25 18.64 12.23
CA TYR A 94 -3.91 18.79 12.79
C TYR A 94 -3.95 19.72 13.99
N PHE A 95 -3.35 19.31 15.10
CA PHE A 95 -3.22 20.12 16.32
C PHE A 95 -1.76 20.52 16.53
N TYR A 96 -1.52 21.80 16.78
CA TYR A 96 -0.20 22.36 17.07
C TYR A 96 -0.08 22.76 18.53
N ALA A 97 1.15 22.83 19.04
CA ALA A 97 1.45 23.10 20.45
C ALA A 97 0.98 24.49 20.92
N ASP A 98 0.82 25.44 20.00
CA ASP A 98 0.31 26.79 20.31
C ASP A 98 -1.23 26.86 20.36
N GLY A 99 -1.92 25.73 20.23
CA GLY A 99 -3.38 25.64 20.24
C GLY A 99 -4.03 25.82 18.86
N THR A 100 -3.25 26.09 17.80
CA THR A 100 -3.76 26.12 16.44
C THR A 100 -4.26 24.73 16.03
N SER A 101 -5.45 24.69 15.41
CA SER A 101 -6.00 23.48 14.79
C SER A 101 -6.25 23.73 13.31
N LEU A 102 -5.77 22.87 12.42
CA LEU A 102 -5.97 22.99 10.97
C LEU A 102 -6.82 21.82 10.47
N ASP A 103 -7.92 22.14 9.79
CA ASP A 103 -8.81 21.15 9.19
C ASP A 103 -8.47 20.94 7.72
N ALA A 104 -7.93 19.77 7.37
CA ALA A 104 -7.65 19.41 5.99
C ALA A 104 -8.91 18.88 5.29
N PHE A 105 -9.74 19.79 4.80
CA PHE A 105 -10.92 19.46 4.01
C PHE A 105 -10.55 18.90 2.64
N ASN A 106 -11.35 17.97 2.14
CA ASN A 106 -11.20 17.42 0.78
C ASN A 106 -11.60 18.43 -0.32
N ASP A 107 -12.43 19.43 -0.01
CA ASP A 107 -12.69 20.53 -0.96
C ASP A 107 -11.53 21.54 -0.94
N GLU A 108 -10.87 21.70 -2.08
CA GLU A 108 -9.71 22.58 -2.23
C GLU A 108 -9.99 24.04 -1.83
N LYS A 109 -11.18 24.57 -2.13
CA LYS A 109 -11.52 25.96 -1.81
C LYS A 109 -11.74 26.13 -0.32
N VAL A 110 -12.44 25.18 0.31
CA VAL A 110 -12.67 25.18 1.76
C VAL A 110 -11.34 25.01 2.49
N PHE A 111 -10.47 24.11 2.03
CA PHE A 111 -9.15 23.92 2.60
C PHE A 111 -8.28 25.17 2.49
N ALA A 112 -8.21 25.80 1.31
CA ALA A 112 -7.45 27.03 1.14
C ALA A 112 -7.95 28.17 2.04
N ALA A 113 -9.28 28.31 2.21
CA ALA A 113 -9.88 29.29 3.11
C ALA A 113 -9.53 29.00 4.58
N GLU A 114 -9.63 27.73 5.00
CA GLU A 114 -9.28 27.28 6.34
C GLU A 114 -7.81 27.60 6.68
N ILE A 115 -6.88 27.27 5.79
CA ILE A 115 -5.46 27.56 5.98
C ILE A 115 -5.22 29.08 6.07
N SER A 116 -5.81 29.88 5.17
CA SER A 116 -5.59 31.33 5.18
C SER A 116 -6.14 32.04 6.43
N ARG A 117 -7.16 31.46 7.06
CA ARG A 117 -7.74 32.00 8.30
C ARG A 117 -6.88 31.70 9.53
N LYS A 118 -6.11 30.60 9.50
CA LYS A 118 -5.43 30.05 10.68
C LYS A 118 -3.91 30.03 10.58
N THR A 119 -3.36 30.50 9.46
CA THR A 119 -1.91 30.56 9.19
C THR A 119 -1.57 31.86 8.48
N THR A 120 -0.29 32.15 8.25
CA THR A 120 0.13 33.32 7.47
C THR A 120 0.06 33.12 5.95
N ASP A 121 -0.19 31.90 5.48
CA ASP A 121 -0.20 31.56 4.05
C ASP A 121 -1.50 31.97 3.35
N GLN A 122 -1.36 32.52 2.14
CA GLN A 122 -2.49 33.00 1.33
C GLN A 122 -3.16 31.85 0.56
N PRO A 123 -4.48 31.91 0.27
CA PRO A 123 -5.18 30.86 -0.48
C PRO A 123 -4.51 30.46 -1.80
N GLU A 124 -3.90 31.42 -2.50
CA GLU A 124 -3.19 31.23 -3.77
C GLU A 124 -1.95 30.35 -3.61
N THR A 125 -1.28 30.40 -2.47
CA THR A 125 -0.14 29.53 -2.13
C THR A 125 -0.61 28.08 -2.07
N ILE A 126 -1.75 27.81 -1.43
CA ILE A 126 -2.32 26.47 -1.27
C ILE A 126 -2.71 25.90 -2.64
N LYS A 127 -3.43 26.69 -3.44
CA LYS A 127 -3.80 26.32 -4.82
C LYS A 127 -2.56 26.00 -5.66
N SER A 128 -1.51 26.81 -5.54
CA SER A 128 -0.25 26.61 -6.27
C SER A 128 0.47 25.32 -5.84
N TYR A 129 0.49 25.04 -4.54
CA TYR A 129 1.05 23.81 -4.00
C TYR A 129 0.28 22.56 -4.48
N LEU A 130 -1.05 22.57 -4.41
CA LEU A 130 -1.90 21.45 -4.87
C LEU A 130 -1.80 21.25 -6.39
N LYS A 131 -1.75 22.34 -7.16
CA LYS A 131 -1.49 22.28 -8.60
C LYS A 131 -0.13 21.68 -8.93
N ASN A 132 0.91 22.02 -8.15
CA ASN A 132 2.23 21.40 -8.30
C ASN A 132 2.17 19.89 -8.00
N SER A 133 1.50 19.49 -6.91
CA SER A 133 1.31 18.08 -6.55
C SER A 133 0.60 17.30 -7.66
N SER A 134 -0.48 17.86 -8.22
CA SER A 134 -1.20 17.32 -9.38
C SER A 134 -0.32 17.21 -10.62
N ARG A 135 0.51 18.22 -10.91
CA ARG A 135 1.46 18.19 -12.02
C ARG A 135 2.47 17.05 -11.86
N ILE A 136 3.02 16.87 -10.66
CA ILE A 136 3.96 15.77 -10.39
C ILE A 136 3.24 14.44 -10.65
N TYR A 137 2.02 14.26 -10.15
CA TYR A 137 1.22 13.05 -10.38
C TYR A 137 1.00 12.77 -11.87
N GLN A 138 0.56 13.75 -12.65
CA GLN A 138 0.33 13.58 -14.09
C GLN A 138 1.59 13.17 -14.85
N ILE A 139 2.75 13.62 -14.41
CA ILE A 139 4.04 13.24 -15.01
C ILE A 139 4.46 11.84 -14.56
N THR A 140 4.24 11.47 -13.30
CA THR A 140 4.79 10.25 -12.71
C THR A 140 3.86 9.04 -12.81
N ASN A 141 2.53 9.21 -12.75
CA ASN A 141 1.56 8.11 -12.68
C ASN A 141 1.72 7.10 -13.84
N HIS A 142 1.74 7.59 -15.08
CA HIS A 142 1.86 6.73 -16.27
C HIS A 142 3.23 6.04 -16.43
N VAL A 143 4.26 6.55 -15.73
CA VAL A 143 5.63 6.05 -15.83
C VAL A 143 5.96 5.09 -14.69
N PHE A 144 5.51 5.40 -13.47
CA PHE A 144 5.91 4.72 -12.24
C PHE A 144 4.80 3.87 -11.62
N LEU A 145 3.51 4.19 -11.83
CA LEU A 145 2.39 3.43 -11.25
C LEU A 145 1.82 2.40 -12.23
N GLU A 146 1.73 2.74 -13.52
CA GLU A 146 1.07 1.89 -14.53
C GLU A 146 2.04 0.96 -15.28
N LYS A 147 3.35 1.13 -15.13
CA LYS A 147 4.34 0.42 -15.93
C LYS A 147 5.41 -0.26 -15.09
N SER A 148 5.77 -1.47 -15.53
CA SER A 148 6.87 -2.23 -14.96
C SER A 148 8.22 -1.56 -15.25
N LEU A 149 8.87 -1.07 -14.19
CA LEU A 149 10.15 -0.36 -14.26
C LEU A 149 11.35 -1.26 -14.61
N HIS A 150 11.19 -2.59 -14.57
CA HIS A 150 12.29 -3.54 -14.81
C HIS A 150 12.52 -3.88 -16.29
N ARG A 151 11.61 -3.50 -17.20
CA ARG A 151 11.76 -3.77 -18.63
C ARG A 151 12.33 -2.55 -19.34
N LEU A 152 13.50 -2.69 -19.97
CA LEU A 152 14.13 -1.61 -20.76
C LEU A 152 13.23 -1.08 -21.88
N GLN A 153 12.36 -1.93 -22.45
CA GLN A 153 11.34 -1.53 -23.43
C GLN A 153 10.30 -0.54 -22.89
N THR A 154 10.07 -0.49 -21.57
CA THR A 154 9.21 0.50 -20.92
C THR A 154 9.73 1.94 -21.14
N TYR A 155 11.06 2.10 -21.30
CA TYR A 155 11.71 3.39 -21.49
C TYR A 155 11.82 3.84 -22.96
N LEU A 156 11.52 2.97 -23.92
CA LEU A 156 11.58 3.25 -25.36
C LEU A 156 10.27 3.80 -25.95
N ASN A 157 9.20 3.91 -25.15
CA ASN A 157 7.95 4.51 -25.59
C ASN A 157 8.06 6.06 -25.59
N TRP A 158 7.55 6.71 -26.65
CA TRP A 158 7.49 8.18 -26.79
C TRP A 158 6.92 8.90 -25.57
N GLN A 159 5.98 8.28 -24.84
CA GLN A 159 5.44 8.81 -23.58
C GLN A 159 6.49 8.86 -22.45
N THR A 160 7.37 7.87 -22.37
CA THR A 160 8.46 7.81 -21.37
C THR A 160 9.58 8.80 -21.74
N VAL A 161 9.91 8.96 -23.02
CA VAL A 161 10.85 9.97 -23.52
C VAL A 161 10.36 11.39 -23.20
N LYS A 162 9.06 11.69 -23.42
CA LYS A 162 8.46 12.97 -23.00
C LYS A 162 8.56 13.20 -21.48
N SER A 163 8.48 12.13 -20.69
CA SER A 163 8.59 12.22 -19.23
C SER A 163 10.02 12.49 -18.77
N ILE A 164 11.04 12.01 -19.50
CA ILE A 164 12.45 12.36 -19.28
C ILE A 164 12.69 13.87 -19.48
N PHE A 165 12.11 14.47 -20.52
CA PHE A 165 12.20 15.93 -20.72
C PHE A 165 11.43 16.74 -19.67
N ARG A 166 10.46 16.12 -18.99
CA ARG A 166 9.73 16.70 -17.85
C ARG A 166 10.35 16.33 -16.49
N PHE A 167 11.49 15.65 -16.46
CA PHE A 167 12.17 15.28 -15.22
C PHE A 167 12.57 16.47 -14.32
N PRO A 168 12.98 17.65 -14.84
CA PRO A 168 13.18 18.82 -14.00
C PRO A 168 11.89 19.32 -13.33
N GLN A 169 10.73 18.98 -13.90
CA GLN A 169 9.42 19.44 -13.42
C GLN A 169 8.90 18.67 -12.20
N ILE A 170 9.54 17.54 -11.86
CA ILE A 170 9.18 16.71 -10.70
C ILE A 170 10.10 16.97 -9.49
N ASP A 171 11.02 17.92 -9.60
CA ASP A 171 11.84 18.40 -8.47
C ASP A 171 12.65 17.29 -7.76
N ALA A 172 13.30 16.43 -8.55
CA ALA A 172 14.02 15.26 -8.03
C ALA A 172 15.30 15.58 -7.24
N PHE A 173 15.80 16.83 -7.31
CA PHE A 173 17.09 17.21 -6.73
C PHE A 173 16.98 17.96 -5.40
N ARG A 174 15.83 18.56 -5.09
CA ARG A 174 15.56 19.14 -3.77
C ARG A 174 14.96 18.08 -2.85
N SER A 175 15.18 18.24 -1.55
CA SER A 175 14.42 17.49 -0.57
C SER A 175 12.99 18.04 -0.45
N ILE A 176 12.06 17.21 0.02
CA ILE A 176 10.67 17.61 0.33
C ILE A 176 10.67 18.90 1.17
N HIS A 177 11.44 18.94 2.25
CA HIS A 177 11.54 20.10 3.14
C HIS A 177 11.97 21.38 2.43
N ARG A 178 12.99 21.29 1.56
CA ARG A 178 13.47 22.47 0.80
C ARG A 178 12.44 22.94 -0.22
N ALA A 179 11.70 22.02 -0.85
CA ALA A 179 10.63 22.38 -1.76
C ALA A 179 9.47 23.04 -1.02
N ASN A 180 9.07 22.49 0.14
CA ASN A 180 7.94 22.99 0.92
C ASN A 180 8.21 24.37 1.54
N ASN A 181 9.42 24.62 2.05
CA ASN A 181 9.83 25.97 2.49
C ASN A 181 9.82 27.02 1.38
N ALA A 182 9.93 26.60 0.11
CA ALA A 182 9.83 27.52 -1.02
C ALA A 182 8.37 27.83 -1.40
N PHE A 183 7.41 27.04 -0.93
CA PHE A 183 5.98 27.28 -1.13
C PHE A 183 5.38 28.07 0.03
N PHE A 184 5.63 27.63 1.27
CA PHE A 184 4.93 28.12 2.46
C PHE A 184 5.79 29.07 3.28
N THR A 185 5.12 30.09 3.82
CA THR A 185 5.69 31.04 4.78
C THR A 185 5.45 30.59 6.22
N ASP A 186 4.30 29.98 6.51
CA ASP A 186 3.98 29.49 7.84
C ASP A 186 4.67 28.14 8.09
N GLN A 187 5.42 28.05 9.19
CA GLN A 187 6.14 26.83 9.56
C GLN A 187 5.19 25.66 9.85
N LYS A 188 3.95 25.93 10.24
CA LYS A 188 2.92 24.89 10.40
C LYS A 188 2.58 24.23 9.08
N MET A 189 2.51 25.01 8.00
CA MET A 189 2.23 24.51 6.66
C MET A 189 3.42 23.77 6.06
N VAL A 190 4.65 24.23 6.32
CA VAL A 190 5.86 23.46 5.99
C VAL A 190 5.83 22.10 6.68
N GLN A 191 5.53 22.05 7.99
CA GLN A 191 5.42 20.80 8.73
C GLN A 191 4.29 19.88 8.22
N TYR A 192 3.12 20.45 7.91
CA TYR A 192 2.00 19.72 7.32
C TYR A 192 2.41 19.06 6.00
N ALA A 193 3.11 19.79 5.13
CA ALA A 193 3.56 19.29 3.84
C ALA A 193 4.71 18.26 3.98
N ASP A 194 5.61 18.44 4.95
CA ASP A 194 6.72 17.52 5.21
C ASP A 194 6.26 16.16 5.75
N ARG A 195 5.13 16.13 6.47
CA ARG A 195 4.51 14.90 6.98
C ARG A 195 4.32 13.85 5.89
N PHE A 196 4.05 14.23 4.64
CA PHE A 196 3.84 13.27 3.55
C PHE A 196 5.05 12.38 3.27
N ALA A 197 6.25 12.75 3.72
CA ALA A 197 7.42 11.84 3.71
C ALA A 197 7.17 10.57 4.53
N THR A 198 6.32 10.61 5.55
CA THR A 198 6.01 9.46 6.41
C THR A 198 5.16 8.39 5.72
N TYR A 199 4.49 8.71 4.60
CA TYR A 199 3.61 7.75 3.88
C TYR A 199 4.40 6.58 3.28
N ASN A 200 5.71 6.75 3.08
CA ASN A 200 6.63 5.68 2.73
C ASN A 200 7.77 5.51 3.76
N GLY A 201 7.60 6.07 4.96
CA GLY A 201 8.57 6.01 6.05
C GLY A 201 9.91 6.68 5.76
N SER A 202 9.91 7.76 4.96
CA SER A 202 11.10 8.54 4.64
C SER A 202 11.27 9.76 5.54
N ASN A 203 12.47 10.36 5.48
CA ASN A 203 12.81 11.61 6.15
C ASN A 203 12.62 12.81 5.20
N PRO A 204 11.76 13.81 5.49
CA PRO A 204 11.48 14.94 4.59
C PRO A 204 12.71 15.81 4.29
N TYR A 205 13.72 15.81 5.16
CA TYR A 205 14.96 16.55 4.96
C TYR A 205 15.91 15.89 3.96
N LYS A 206 15.70 14.60 3.64
CA LYS A 206 16.54 13.82 2.70
C LYS A 206 15.79 13.34 1.46
N ALA A 207 14.51 12.98 1.63
CA ALA A 207 13.71 12.38 0.58
C ALA A 207 13.44 13.39 -0.55
N PRO A 208 13.44 12.97 -1.81
CA PRO A 208 13.29 13.87 -2.95
C PRO A 208 11.90 14.50 -3.01
N ALA A 209 11.81 15.74 -3.47
CA ALA A 209 10.55 16.47 -3.58
C ALA A 209 9.59 15.90 -4.65
N THR A 210 10.01 14.90 -5.43
CA THR A 210 9.11 14.07 -6.24
C THR A 210 8.00 13.41 -5.40
N LEU A 211 8.24 13.19 -4.11
CA LEU A 211 7.24 12.67 -3.18
C LEU A 211 6.16 13.67 -2.78
N ASN A 212 6.28 14.95 -3.16
CA ASN A 212 5.17 15.91 -3.10
C ASN A 212 4.03 15.57 -4.08
N VAL A 213 4.07 14.39 -4.73
CA VAL A 213 2.92 13.74 -5.38
C VAL A 213 1.88 13.21 -4.39
N ILE A 214 2.30 12.80 -3.20
CA ILE A 214 1.44 12.11 -2.22
C ILE A 214 0.26 12.98 -1.75
N PRO A 215 0.41 14.31 -1.48
CA PRO A 215 -0.73 15.17 -1.18
C PRO A 215 -1.85 15.08 -2.22
N HIS A 216 -1.55 14.87 -3.51
CA HIS A 216 -2.56 14.71 -4.54
C HIS A 216 -3.43 13.46 -4.31
N LEU A 217 -2.85 12.38 -3.80
CA LEU A 217 -3.59 11.15 -3.49
C LEU A 217 -4.63 11.36 -2.39
N GLU A 218 -4.29 12.20 -1.42
CA GLU A 218 -5.15 12.49 -0.27
C GLU A 218 -6.14 13.63 -0.55
N GLN A 219 -5.67 14.73 -1.14
CA GLN A 219 -6.43 15.98 -1.29
C GLN A 219 -7.25 16.04 -2.58
N HIS A 220 -6.83 15.34 -3.65
CA HIS A 220 -7.59 15.33 -4.92
C HIS A 220 -8.45 14.09 -5.05
N PHE A 221 -7.85 12.89 -4.96
CA PHE A 221 -8.63 11.65 -4.99
C PHE A 221 -9.48 11.47 -3.74
N GLY A 222 -9.07 12.08 -2.62
CA GLY A 222 -9.78 12.07 -1.36
C GLY A 222 -9.39 10.92 -0.45
N ALA A 223 -9.75 11.06 0.82
CA ALA A 223 -9.74 9.99 1.80
C ALA A 223 -11.13 9.37 1.95
N TYR A 224 -11.15 8.08 2.23
CA TYR A 224 -12.36 7.27 2.32
C TYR A 224 -12.34 6.49 3.63
N PHE A 225 -13.53 6.18 4.13
CA PHE A 225 -13.74 5.34 5.29
C PHE A 225 -14.58 4.14 4.89
N PRO A 226 -14.00 2.92 4.85
CA PRO A 226 -14.77 1.70 4.63
C PRO A 226 -15.78 1.45 5.74
N ASP A 227 -16.95 0.94 5.39
CA ASP A 227 -17.95 0.56 6.38
C ASP A 227 -17.42 -0.62 7.21
N GLY A 228 -17.30 -0.42 8.52
CA GLY A 228 -16.63 -1.38 9.40
C GLY A 228 -15.11 -1.28 9.38
N GLY A 229 -14.52 -0.17 8.90
CA GLY A 229 -13.09 0.15 8.97
C GLY A 229 -12.21 -0.60 7.98
N VAL A 230 -10.91 -0.29 7.99
CA VAL A 230 -10.00 -0.68 6.91
C VAL A 230 -9.78 -2.19 6.80
N TYR A 231 -9.96 -2.95 7.87
CA TYR A 231 -9.83 -4.41 7.82
C TYR A 231 -10.88 -5.06 6.90
N GLN A 232 -11.97 -4.35 6.59
CA GLN A 232 -12.98 -4.83 5.64
C GLN A 232 -12.48 -4.93 4.20
N ILE A 233 -11.40 -4.24 3.86
CA ILE A 233 -10.69 -4.47 2.59
C ILE A 233 -10.18 -5.91 2.54
N THR A 234 -9.60 -6.40 3.64
CA THR A 234 -9.08 -7.77 3.71
C THR A 234 -10.23 -8.79 3.71
N LYS A 235 -11.22 -8.62 4.57
CA LYS A 235 -12.36 -9.56 4.67
C LYS A 235 -13.09 -9.70 3.33
N SER A 236 -13.40 -8.58 2.67
CA SER A 236 -14.13 -8.59 1.39
C SER A 236 -13.34 -9.25 0.26
N LEU A 237 -12.03 -9.00 0.17
CA LEU A 237 -11.17 -9.59 -0.87
C LEU A 237 -10.84 -11.07 -0.62
N VAL A 238 -10.72 -11.50 0.64
CA VAL A 238 -10.60 -12.94 0.96
C VAL A 238 -11.87 -13.67 0.56
N ALA A 239 -13.04 -13.15 0.93
CA ALA A 239 -14.31 -13.75 0.55
C ALA A 239 -14.48 -13.82 -0.99
N LEU A 240 -14.03 -12.78 -1.72
CA LEU A 240 -13.99 -12.79 -3.18
C LEU A 240 -13.07 -13.90 -3.72
N ALA A 241 -11.85 -14.00 -3.17
CA ALA A 241 -10.88 -15.01 -3.59
C ALA A 241 -11.40 -16.44 -3.36
N GLU A 242 -12.04 -16.71 -2.23
CA GLU A 242 -12.63 -18.02 -1.91
C GLU A 242 -13.77 -18.38 -2.86
N ARG A 243 -14.63 -17.43 -3.24
CA ARG A 243 -15.67 -17.65 -4.28
C ARG A 243 -15.07 -18.01 -5.64
N LEU A 244 -13.87 -17.50 -5.95
CA LEU A 244 -13.11 -17.86 -7.15
C LEU A 244 -12.36 -19.19 -7.03
N GLY A 245 -12.49 -19.90 -5.90
CA GLY A 245 -11.86 -21.20 -5.66
C GLY A 245 -10.42 -21.14 -5.12
N VAL A 246 -9.94 -19.96 -4.71
CA VAL A 246 -8.65 -19.83 -4.02
C VAL A 246 -8.72 -20.52 -2.67
N LYS A 247 -7.71 -21.32 -2.34
CA LYS A 247 -7.61 -21.98 -1.02
C LYS A 247 -6.61 -21.25 -0.13
N PHE A 248 -7.02 -20.91 1.09
CA PHE A 248 -6.14 -20.34 2.11
C PHE A 248 -5.74 -21.41 3.12
N HIS A 249 -4.45 -21.49 3.41
CA HIS A 249 -3.85 -22.36 4.40
C HIS A 249 -3.19 -21.49 5.47
N TYR A 250 -3.92 -21.26 6.56
CA TYR A 250 -3.42 -20.53 7.73
C TYR A 250 -2.55 -21.41 8.62
N ASN A 251 -1.79 -20.80 9.52
CA ASN A 251 -0.81 -21.48 10.38
C ASN A 251 0.17 -22.40 9.61
N SER A 252 0.37 -22.13 8.32
CA SER A 252 1.09 -22.99 7.39
C SER A 252 2.30 -22.25 6.83
N PRO A 253 3.32 -21.96 7.65
CA PRO A 253 4.48 -21.22 7.20
C PRO A 253 5.25 -22.02 6.13
N VAL A 254 5.57 -21.33 5.04
CA VAL A 254 6.48 -21.84 4.01
C VAL A 254 7.90 -21.69 4.53
N GLU A 255 8.65 -22.78 4.56
CA GLU A 255 10.04 -22.82 5.04
C GLU A 255 11.02 -22.64 3.89
N LYS A 256 10.66 -23.08 2.68
CA LYS A 256 11.58 -23.11 1.53
C LYS A 256 10.86 -22.96 0.20
N ILE A 257 11.49 -22.22 -0.72
CA ILE A 257 11.19 -22.26 -2.15
C ILE A 257 12.17 -23.24 -2.80
N VAL A 258 11.63 -24.27 -3.44
CA VAL A 258 12.45 -25.34 -4.03
C VAL A 258 12.72 -25.02 -5.49
N LEU A 259 13.99 -25.03 -5.87
CA LEU A 259 14.43 -24.85 -7.25
C LEU A 259 15.08 -26.12 -7.79
N GLU A 260 14.90 -26.38 -9.09
CA GLU A 260 15.74 -27.28 -9.87
C GLU A 260 16.50 -26.45 -10.91
N GLY A 261 17.82 -26.33 -10.73
CA GLY A 261 18.61 -25.34 -11.46
C GLY A 261 18.14 -23.92 -11.13
N GLU A 262 17.75 -23.17 -12.16
CA GLU A 262 17.21 -21.80 -12.05
C GLU A 262 15.68 -21.73 -12.14
N LYS A 263 14.99 -22.88 -12.12
CA LYS A 263 13.53 -22.95 -12.24
C LYS A 263 12.88 -23.36 -10.92
N VAL A 264 11.78 -22.71 -10.57
CA VAL A 264 10.99 -23.08 -9.40
C VAL A 264 10.28 -24.42 -9.64
N LYS A 265 10.16 -25.22 -8.57
CA LYS A 265 9.41 -26.48 -8.56
C LYS A 265 8.25 -26.49 -7.60
N GLY A 266 8.27 -25.60 -6.61
CA GLY A 266 7.27 -25.57 -5.57
C GLY A 266 7.82 -24.99 -4.28
N VAL A 267 7.15 -25.32 -3.19
CA VAL A 267 7.52 -24.88 -1.83
C VAL A 267 7.49 -26.04 -0.86
N GLU A 268 8.28 -25.95 0.20
CA GLU A 268 8.13 -26.80 1.38
C GLU A 268 7.38 -26.01 2.45
N VAL A 269 6.27 -26.59 2.92
CA VAL A 269 5.45 -26.03 4.00
C VAL A 269 5.71 -26.84 5.26
N LYS A 270 5.82 -26.16 6.40
CA LYS A 270 5.94 -26.82 7.70
C LYS A 270 4.70 -27.69 7.96
N GLY A 271 4.91 -28.96 8.31
CA GLY A 271 3.82 -29.85 8.67
C GLY A 271 3.19 -29.48 10.03
N GLU A 272 1.86 -29.48 10.12
CA GLU A 272 1.16 -29.31 11.40
C GLU A 272 0.90 -30.66 12.10
N ARG A 273 1.44 -30.76 13.33
CA ARG A 273 0.97 -31.42 14.58
C ARG A 273 0.28 -32.80 14.58
N SER A 274 0.01 -33.47 13.47
CA SER A 274 -0.55 -34.82 13.44
C SER A 274 0.54 -35.88 13.25
N GLY A 275 1.48 -35.97 14.20
CA GLY A 275 2.44 -37.08 14.32
C GLY A 275 3.56 -37.14 13.28
N ASP A 276 3.36 -36.61 12.07
CA ASP A 276 4.39 -36.51 11.04
C ASP A 276 5.07 -35.14 11.06
N MET A 277 6.28 -35.12 11.64
CA MET A 277 7.16 -33.94 11.76
C MET A 277 7.83 -33.52 10.45
N LYS A 278 7.39 -34.04 9.30
CA LYS A 278 8.07 -33.81 8.02
C LYS A 278 7.43 -32.65 7.26
N ASN A 279 8.27 -31.76 6.76
CA ASN A 279 7.87 -30.73 5.82
C ASN A 279 7.19 -31.37 4.60
N ARG A 280 6.09 -30.78 4.16
CA ARG A 280 5.35 -31.24 2.99
C ARG A 280 5.80 -30.43 1.78
N PHE A 281 6.36 -31.11 0.79
CA PHE A 281 6.62 -30.52 -0.51
C PHE A 281 5.32 -30.37 -1.30
N LEU A 282 5.11 -29.19 -1.88
CA LEU A 282 3.97 -28.85 -2.74
C LEU A 282 4.48 -28.35 -4.09
N PRO A 283 4.24 -29.09 -5.19
CA PRO A 283 4.66 -28.67 -6.52
C PRO A 283 3.83 -27.50 -7.03
N ALA A 284 4.45 -26.64 -7.84
CA ALA A 284 3.82 -25.50 -8.46
C ALA A 284 4.52 -25.09 -9.76
N ASP A 285 3.74 -24.59 -10.72
CA ASP A 285 4.29 -23.98 -11.94
C ASP A 285 4.78 -22.56 -11.67
N VAL A 286 4.11 -21.86 -10.75
CA VAL A 286 4.44 -20.49 -10.36
C VAL A 286 4.42 -20.37 -8.84
N VAL A 287 5.44 -19.71 -8.28
CA VAL A 287 5.48 -19.33 -6.87
C VAL A 287 5.60 -17.81 -6.77
N ILE A 288 4.73 -17.20 -5.98
CA ILE A 288 4.73 -15.76 -5.72
C ILE A 288 5.02 -15.56 -4.24
N SER A 289 6.14 -14.89 -3.92
CA SER A 289 6.41 -14.47 -2.54
C SER A 289 5.83 -13.08 -2.29
N ASN A 290 4.85 -13.01 -1.40
CA ASN A 290 4.36 -11.76 -0.82
C ASN A 290 4.97 -11.51 0.58
N SER A 291 5.96 -12.31 0.96
CA SER A 291 6.80 -12.06 2.14
C SER A 291 7.80 -10.94 1.86
N ASP A 292 8.37 -10.35 2.93
CA ASP A 292 9.44 -9.38 2.80
C ASP A 292 10.57 -9.93 1.92
N VAL A 293 11.07 -9.11 0.98
CA VAL A 293 12.12 -9.51 0.05
C VAL A 293 13.38 -10.00 0.78
N TYR A 294 13.71 -9.39 1.93
CA TYR A 294 14.82 -9.83 2.75
C TYR A 294 14.63 -11.26 3.24
N PHE A 295 13.47 -11.59 3.80
CA PHE A 295 13.18 -12.93 4.29
C PHE A 295 13.04 -13.94 3.16
N THR A 296 12.47 -13.55 2.02
CA THR A 296 12.40 -14.40 0.83
C THR A 296 13.80 -14.88 0.42
N TYR A 297 14.76 -13.98 0.29
CA TYR A 297 16.12 -14.37 -0.11
C TYR A 297 16.94 -15.01 1.01
N LYS A 298 16.83 -14.52 2.26
CA LYS A 298 17.67 -14.98 3.36
C LYS A 298 17.18 -16.25 4.03
N LYS A 299 15.88 -16.53 3.98
CA LYS A 299 15.27 -17.73 4.58
C LYS A 299 14.79 -18.69 3.49
N LEU A 300 13.83 -18.26 2.68
CA LEU A 300 13.13 -19.18 1.76
C LEU A 300 14.02 -19.66 0.59
N LEU A 301 15.03 -18.87 0.20
CA LEU A 301 16.03 -19.19 -0.83
C LEU A 301 17.45 -19.29 -0.25
N ALA A 302 17.60 -19.63 1.03
CA ALA A 302 18.91 -19.68 1.70
C ALA A 302 19.92 -20.62 1.00
N ASP A 303 19.44 -21.71 0.40
CA ASP A 303 20.25 -22.69 -0.35
C ASP A 303 20.75 -22.15 -1.71
N HIS A 304 20.29 -20.97 -2.13
CA HIS A 304 20.66 -20.34 -3.39
C HIS A 304 21.36 -18.98 -3.16
N PRO A 305 22.49 -18.94 -2.43
CA PRO A 305 23.16 -17.69 -2.04
C PRO A 305 23.63 -16.84 -3.23
N LYS A 306 23.81 -17.46 -4.41
CA LYS A 306 24.17 -16.78 -5.66
C LYS A 306 23.06 -15.87 -6.20
N LEU A 307 21.80 -16.13 -5.86
CA LEU A 307 20.64 -15.34 -6.31
C LEU A 307 20.39 -14.08 -5.46
N LEU A 308 21.10 -13.91 -4.33
CA LEU A 308 20.86 -12.79 -3.42
C LEU A 308 21.19 -11.44 -4.07
N PRO A 309 20.22 -10.52 -4.20
CA PRO A 309 20.48 -9.20 -4.76
C PRO A 309 21.11 -8.30 -3.69
N LYS A 310 22.43 -8.44 -3.50
CA LYS A 310 23.20 -7.76 -2.43
C LYS A 310 22.96 -6.25 -2.34
N ARG A 311 22.77 -5.56 -3.48
CA ARG A 311 22.49 -4.11 -3.50
C ARG A 311 21.09 -3.79 -2.95
N ILE A 312 20.07 -4.53 -3.37
CA ILE A 312 18.68 -4.34 -2.93
C ILE A 312 18.56 -4.63 -1.43
N LEU A 313 19.16 -5.73 -0.96
CA LEU A 313 19.08 -6.13 0.44
C LEU A 313 19.87 -5.24 1.42
N LYS A 314 20.73 -4.34 0.90
CA LYS A 314 21.51 -3.37 1.69
C LYS A 314 20.90 -1.96 1.68
N GLN A 315 19.79 -1.75 0.97
CA GLN A 315 19.11 -0.45 0.98
C GLN A 315 18.67 -0.09 2.40
N GLU A 316 18.71 1.21 2.70
CA GLU A 316 18.18 1.74 3.95
C GLU A 316 16.70 1.37 4.06
N ARG A 317 16.29 0.89 5.24
CA ARG A 317 14.89 0.52 5.49
C ARG A 317 14.09 1.76 5.85
N SER A 318 12.80 1.73 5.54
CA SER A 318 11.87 2.76 6.00
C SER A 318 11.84 2.83 7.52
N SER A 319 11.37 3.96 8.06
CA SER A 319 11.00 4.03 9.47
C SER A 319 9.94 2.98 9.83
N SER A 320 9.82 2.73 11.13
CA SER A 320 8.75 1.93 11.73
C SER A 320 7.88 2.84 12.61
N ALA A 321 6.96 2.25 13.37
CA ALA A 321 6.05 2.97 14.25
C ALA A 321 5.94 2.27 15.61
N LEU A 322 5.74 3.07 16.65
CA LEU A 322 5.29 2.63 17.97
C LEU A 322 3.83 3.06 18.11
N ILE A 323 2.92 2.09 18.25
CA ILE A 323 1.48 2.35 18.28
C ILE A 323 0.93 1.92 19.65
N PHE A 324 0.12 2.79 20.25
CA PHE A 324 -0.65 2.48 21.44
C PHE A 324 -2.13 2.42 21.07
N TYR A 325 -2.77 1.30 21.38
CA TYR A 325 -4.21 1.11 21.20
C TYR A 325 -4.87 1.27 22.57
N TRP A 326 -5.57 2.39 22.78
CA TRP A 326 -6.20 2.71 24.05
C TRP A 326 -7.71 2.80 23.91
N GLY A 327 -8.43 1.96 24.65
CA GLY A 327 -9.86 2.13 24.86
C GLY A 327 -10.12 3.26 25.85
N ILE A 328 -10.84 4.31 25.42
CA ILE A 328 -11.11 5.49 26.25
C ILE A 328 -12.60 5.57 26.57
N LYS A 329 -12.95 5.71 27.86
CA LYS A 329 -14.34 5.78 28.35
C LYS A 329 -15.03 7.14 28.10
N LYS A 330 -14.49 7.97 27.21
CA LYS A 330 -14.97 9.33 26.92
C LYS A 330 -14.90 9.58 25.41
N THR A 331 -15.87 10.34 24.90
CA THR A 331 -15.89 10.83 23.51
C THR A 331 -15.25 12.21 23.40
N PHE A 332 -14.66 12.49 22.25
CA PHE A 332 -13.96 13.74 21.96
C PHE A 332 -14.50 14.32 20.65
N PRO A 333 -15.54 15.17 20.68
CA PRO A 333 -16.16 15.71 19.47
C PRO A 333 -15.19 16.48 18.56
N GLN A 334 -14.07 16.96 19.11
CA GLN A 334 -13.01 17.59 18.34
C GLN A 334 -12.14 16.61 17.52
N LEU A 335 -12.29 15.30 17.71
CA LEU A 335 -11.57 14.25 16.98
C LEU A 335 -12.47 13.51 15.97
N ASP A 336 -13.78 13.79 15.97
CA ASP A 336 -14.78 13.19 15.08
C ASP A 336 -14.91 13.94 13.74
#